data_AF-A0A0H3EA91-F1
#
_entry.id   AF-A0A0H3EA91-F1
#
_cell.length_a   1.000
_cell.length_b   1.000
_cell.length_c   1.000
_cell.angle_alpha   90.00
_cell.angle_beta   90.00
_cell.angle_gamma   90.00
#
_symmetry.space_group_name_H-M   'P 1'
#
loop_
_entity.id
_entity.type
_entity.pdbx_description
1 polymer ?
#
loop_
_entity_poly.entity_id
_entity_poly.type
_entity_poly.pdbx_seq_one_letter_code
_entity_poly.pdbx_strand_id
1 'polypeptide(L)'
;MHMALLQSPAIPVRKIHDGLELPAIGFGTYKVNGFAGVEVIKSALEVGYRLLDSAFNYENEGVVGKAIRESEVLREDIIVASKLPGRHHQYD
;
A
#
# COMPACT_ATOMS: atom_id res chain seq x y z
N MET A 1 4.19 17.25 27.50
CA MET A 1 2.98 17.11 26.65
C MET A 1 2.86 15.65 26.28
N HIS A 2 1.92 14.93 26.87
CA HIS A 2 1.64 13.53 26.54
C HIS A 2 0.72 13.54 25.31
N MET A 3 1.26 13.34 24.11
CA MET A 3 0.43 13.01 22.96
C MET A 3 -0.08 11.59 23.19
N ALA A 4 -1.31 11.46 23.69
CA ALA A 4 -2.01 10.19 23.64
C ALA A 4 -2.10 9.80 22.15
N LEU A 5 -1.41 8.73 21.77
CA LEU A 5 -1.61 8.05 20.50
C LEU A 5 -3.06 7.58 20.52
N LEU A 6 -3.96 8.35 19.91
CA LEU A 6 -5.28 7.85 19.56
C LEU A 6 -5.04 6.64 18.68
N GLN A 7 -5.37 5.44 19.17
CA GLN A 7 -5.41 4.26 18.33
C GLN A 7 -6.40 4.56 17.20
N SER A 8 -5.89 4.65 15.98
CA SER A 8 -6.73 4.71 14.78
C SER A 8 -7.71 3.52 14.85
N PRO A 9 -9.01 3.74 14.60
CA PRO A 9 -9.97 2.64 14.57
C PRO A 9 -9.50 1.60 13.54
N ALA A 10 -9.60 0.33 13.89
CA ALA A 10 -9.18 -0.75 13.01
C ALA A 10 -9.92 -0.67 11.66
N ILE A 11 -9.17 -0.73 10.55
CA ILE A 11 -9.74 -0.74 9.20
C ILE A 11 -10.54 -2.04 9.05
N PRO A 12 -11.84 -1.99 8.70
CA PRO A 12 -12.63 -3.21 8.49
C PRO A 12 -12.01 -4.10 7.42
N VAL A 13 -12.05 -5.42 7.61
CA VAL A 13 -11.56 -6.40 6.64
C VAL A 13 -12.75 -6.99 5.86
N ARG A 14 -12.58 -7.21 4.57
CA ARG A 14 -13.56 -7.81 3.66
C ARG A 14 -12.96 -9.06 3.02
N LYS A 15 -13.70 -10.16 3.07
CA LYS A 15 -13.37 -11.38 2.35
C LYS A 15 -13.92 -11.30 0.93
N ILE A 16 -13.06 -11.47 -0.08
CA ILE A 16 -13.49 -11.52 -1.49
C ILE A 16 -13.86 -12.95 -1.90
N HIS A 17 -14.39 -13.10 -3.11
CA HIS A 17 -14.95 -14.36 -3.62
C HIS A 17 -14.00 -15.58 -3.57
N ASP A 18 -12.69 -15.38 -3.74
CA ASP A 18 -11.68 -16.45 -3.68
C ASP A 18 -11.16 -16.71 -2.25
N GLY A 19 -11.69 -15.98 -1.27
CA GLY A 19 -11.35 -16.12 0.14
C GLY A 19 -10.23 -15.22 0.63
N LEU A 20 -9.56 -14.43 -0.22
CA LEU A 20 -8.60 -13.44 0.22
C LEU A 20 -9.27 -12.36 1.08
N GLU A 21 -8.60 -11.99 2.17
CA GLU A 21 -9.04 -10.92 3.07
C GLU A 21 -8.32 -9.61 2.72
N LEU A 22 -9.10 -8.56 2.46
CA LEU A 22 -8.59 -7.24 2.10
C LEU A 22 -9.06 -6.18 3.10
N PRO A 23 -8.17 -5.26 3.53
CA PRO A 23 -8.59 -4.04 4.20
C PRO A 23 -9.58 -3.26 3.32
N ALA A 24 -10.68 -2.78 3.90
CA ALA A 24 -11.72 -2.01 3.21
C ALA A 24 -11.22 -0.62 2.76
N ILE A 25 -10.07 -0.18 3.28
CA ILE A 25 -9.42 1.09 2.94
C ILE A 25 -7.96 0.77 2.56
N GLY A 26 -7.55 1.25 1.38
CA GLY A 26 -6.17 1.13 0.88
C GLY A 26 -5.55 2.50 0.60
N PHE A 27 -4.22 2.54 0.55
CA PHE A 27 -3.45 3.73 0.23
C PHE A 27 -3.06 3.72 -1.25
N GLY A 28 -3.60 4.66 -2.03
CA GLY A 28 -3.26 4.85 -3.44
C GLY A 28 -1.95 5.60 -3.62
N THR A 29 -1.07 5.10 -4.49
CA THR A 29 0.30 5.62 -4.65
C THR A 29 0.49 6.48 -5.91
N TYR A 30 -0.58 6.90 -6.60
CA TYR A 30 -0.45 7.74 -7.77
C TYR A 30 0.28 9.06 -7.44
N LYS A 31 1.31 9.39 -8.23
CA LYS A 31 2.21 10.56 -8.03
C LYS A 31 3.04 10.54 -6.73
N VAL A 32 3.10 9.40 -6.02
CA VAL A 32 3.97 9.22 -4.84
C VAL A 32 5.32 8.71 -5.30
N ASN A 33 6.31 9.60 -5.42
CA ASN A 33 7.57 9.35 -6.13
C ASN A 33 8.81 9.77 -5.34
N GLY A 34 9.95 9.21 -5.73
CA GLY A 34 11.26 9.57 -5.21
C GLY A 34 11.40 9.33 -3.70
N PHE A 35 12.37 10.00 -3.09
CA PHE A 35 12.66 9.86 -1.65
C PHE A 35 11.46 10.28 -0.77
N ALA A 36 10.81 11.40 -1.10
CA ALA A 36 9.63 11.85 -0.37
C ALA A 36 8.49 10.83 -0.42
N GLY A 37 8.33 10.12 -1.55
CA GLY A 37 7.33 9.06 -1.67
C GLY A 37 7.59 7.87 -0.75
N VAL A 38 8.86 7.55 -0.46
CA VAL A 38 9.22 6.49 0.49
C VAL A 38 8.68 6.85 1.88
N GLU A 39 8.95 8.07 2.35
CA GLU A 39 8.48 8.53 3.66
C GLU A 39 6.96 8.63 3.73
N VAL A 40 6.29 9.08 2.66
CA VAL A 40 4.83 9.10 2.59
C VAL A 40 4.22 7.71 2.76
N ILE A 41 4.76 6.69 2.07
CA ILE A 41 4.26 5.32 2.18
C ILE A 41 4.57 4.73 3.56
N LYS A 42 5.76 5.01 4.13
CA LYS A 42 6.11 4.60 5.50
C LYS A 42 5.13 5.18 6.52
N SER A 43 4.82 6.48 6.43
CA SER A 43 3.82 7.11 7.30
C SER A 43 2.43 6.49 7.12
N ALA A 44 2.03 6.13 5.89
CA ALA A 44 0.77 5.42 5.67
C ALA A 44 0.74 4.06 6.40
N LEU A 45 1.84 3.29 6.31
CA LEU A 45 1.97 2.03 7.04
C LEU A 45 1.95 2.23 8.57
N GLU A 46 2.60 3.26 9.08
CA GLU A 46 2.64 3.61 10.51
C GLU A 46 1.25 3.93 11.06
N VAL A 47 0.42 4.66 10.31
CA VAL A 47 -0.94 5.04 10.76
C VAL A 47 -1.98 3.94 10.56
N GLY A 48 -1.58 2.78 10.04
CA GLY A 48 -2.40 1.56 10.03
C GLY A 48 -2.85 1.06 8.65
N TYR A 49 -2.42 1.67 7.53
CA TYR A 49 -2.73 1.11 6.22
C TYR A 49 -2.00 -0.22 6.02
N ARG A 50 -2.71 -1.20 5.45
CA ARG A 50 -2.18 -2.53 5.14
C ARG A 50 -2.42 -2.96 3.69
N LEU A 51 -3.14 -2.16 2.91
CA LEU A 51 -3.33 -2.35 1.48
C LEU A 51 -2.69 -1.16 0.75
N LEU A 52 -1.67 -1.42 -0.07
CA LEU A 52 -1.01 -0.43 -0.92
C LEU A 52 -1.42 -0.68 -2.38
N ASP A 53 -1.94 0.37 -3.03
CA ASP A 53 -2.39 0.33 -4.42
C ASP A 53 -1.43 1.11 -5.33
N SER A 54 -0.78 0.42 -6.26
CA SER A 54 0.16 0.97 -7.24
C SER A 54 -0.22 0.53 -8.65
N ALA A 55 0.60 0.90 -9.64
CA ALA A 55 0.44 0.50 -11.03
C ALA A 55 1.79 0.65 -11.74
N PHE A 56 2.04 -0.18 -12.74
CA PHE A 56 3.20 -0.03 -13.62
C PHE A 56 3.31 1.40 -14.16
N ASN A 57 2.19 1.97 -14.60
CA ASN A 57 2.13 3.32 -15.19
C ASN A 57 2.43 4.45 -14.21
N TYR A 58 2.53 4.19 -12.91
CA TYR A 58 2.92 5.20 -11.94
C TYR A 58 4.44 5.33 -11.84
N GLU A 59 5.18 4.39 -12.42
CA GLU A 59 6.65 4.35 -12.43
C GLU A 59 7.28 4.43 -11.03
N ASN A 60 6.57 3.90 -10.03
CA ASN A 60 6.93 4.06 -8.61
C ASN A 60 6.92 2.78 -7.79
N GLU A 61 6.80 1.60 -8.44
CA GLU A 61 6.86 0.31 -7.73
C GLU A 61 8.17 0.13 -6.96
N GLY A 62 9.27 0.72 -7.44
CA GLY A 62 10.54 0.78 -6.71
C GLY A 62 10.45 1.60 -5.40
N VAL A 63 9.67 2.68 -5.39
CA VAL A 63 9.40 3.51 -4.20
C VAL A 63 8.57 2.72 -3.19
N VAL A 64 7.51 2.04 -3.66
CA VAL A 64 6.67 1.16 -2.83
C VAL A 64 7.51 0.06 -2.19
N GLY A 65 8.32 -0.64 -3.00
CA GLY A 65 9.17 -1.72 -2.51
C GLY A 65 10.23 -1.25 -1.51
N LYS A 66 10.79 -0.05 -1.70
CA LYS A 66 11.74 0.55 -0.75
C LYS A 66 11.06 0.90 0.56
N ALA A 67 9.89 1.54 0.53
CA ALA A 67 9.13 1.89 1.72
C ALA A 67 8.74 0.67 2.55
N ILE A 68 8.30 -0.42 1.90
CA ILE A 68 7.98 -1.67 2.60
C ILE A 68 9.21 -2.23 3.32
N ARG A 69 10.38 -2.27 2.66
CA ARG A 69 11.63 -2.78 3.25
C ARG A 69 12.15 -1.93 4.42
N GLU A 70 11.88 -0.63 4.39
CA GLU A 70 12.31 0.33 5.41
C GLU A 70 11.24 0.60 6.48
N SER A 71 10.08 -0.06 6.39
CA SER A 71 9.01 0.05 7.39
C SER A 71 9.18 -0.99 8.49
N GLU A 72 8.67 -0.67 9.68
CA GLU A 72 8.62 -1.60 10.81
C GLU A 72 7.41 -2.58 10.73
N VAL A 73 6.65 -2.57 9.63
CA VAL A 73 5.49 -3.44 9.44
C VAL A 73 5.92 -4.73 8.77
N LEU A 74 5.51 -5.87 9.33
CA LEU A 74 5.83 -7.19 8.77
C LEU A 74 5.29 -7.33 7.35
N ARG A 75 6.08 -7.94 6.46
CA ARG A 75 5.69 -8.10 5.06
C ARG A 75 4.37 -8.86 4.90
N GLU A 76 4.13 -9.86 5.75
CA GLU A 76 2.90 -10.68 5.74
C GLU A 76 1.63 -9.89 6.07
N ASP A 77 1.77 -8.75 6.76
CA ASP A 77 0.66 -7.86 7.07
C ASP A 77 0.34 -6.90 5.91
N ILE A 78 1.17 -6.84 4.87
CA ILE A 78 1.05 -5.86 3.77
C ILE A 78 0.55 -6.55 2.50
N ILE A 79 -0.56 -6.07 1.96
CA ILE A 79 -1.06 -6.45 0.65
C ILE A 79 -0.67 -5.35 -0.33
N VAL A 80 -0.07 -5.74 -1.46
CA VAL A 80 0.29 -4.83 -2.55
C VAL A 80 -0.49 -5.22 -3.78
N ALA A 81 -1.26 -4.28 -4.31
CA ALA A 81 -1.91 -4.40 -5.61
C ALA A 81 -1.14 -3.57 -6.64
N SER A 82 -0.83 -4.16 -7.79
CA SER A 82 -0.34 -3.43 -8.96
C SER A 82 -1.14 -3.81 -10.20
N LYS A 83 -0.96 -3.04 -11.28
CA LYS A 83 -1.81 -3.08 -12.47
C LYS A 83 -0.94 -3.25 -13.71
N LEU A 84 -1.28 -4.24 -14.52
CA LEU A 84 -0.71 -4.42 -15.86
C LEU A 84 -1.15 -3.23 -16.75
N PRO A 85 -0.22 -2.58 -17.48
CA PRO A 85 -0.61 -1.50 -18.37
C PRO A 85 -1.24 -2.07 -19.64
N GLY A 86 -2.23 -1.38 -20.21
CA GLY A 86 -2.96 -1.85 -21.39
C GLY A 86 -2.08 -2.20 -22.60
N ARG A 87 -0.94 -1.50 -22.78
CA ARG A 87 0.04 -1.80 -23.84
C ARG A 87 0.75 -3.16 -23.70
N HIS A 88 0.64 -3.82 -22.54
CA HIS A 88 1.17 -5.17 -22.29
C HIS A 88 0.07 -6.23 -22.31
N HIS A 89 -1.17 -5.87 -22.64
CA HIS A 89 -2.20 -6.87 -22.88
C HIS A 89 -1.92 -7.56 -24.22
N GLN A 90 -2.03 -8.88 -24.24
CA GLN A 90 -2.04 -9.70 -25.45
C GLN A 90 -3.39 -10.42 -25.52
N TYR A 91 -3.92 -10.56 -26.72
CA TYR A 91 -5.12 -11.34 -27.01
C TYR A 91 -4.72 -12.43 -27.99
N ASP A 92 -5.26 -13.63 -27.80
CA ASP A 92 -5.15 -14.75 -28.75
C ASP A 92 -6.15 -14.59 -29.90
#